data_AF-A0A0U0SHR7-F1
#
_entry.id   AF-A0A0U0SHR7-F1
#
_cell.length_a   1.000
_cell.length_b   1.000
_cell.length_c   1.000
_cell.angle_alpha   90.00
_cell.angle_beta   90.00
_cell.angle_gamma   90.00
#
_symmetry.space_group_name_H-M   'P 1'
#
loop_
_entity.id
_entity.type
_entity.pdbx_description
1 polymer ?
#
loop_
_entity_poly.entity_id
_entity_poly.type
_entity_poly.pdbx_seq_one_letter_code
_entity_poly.pdbx_strand_id
1 'polypeptide(L)'
;MIRDPAQRDVADDVAAQVLADKRPGDIAIVSMHWGSNWGYATAPGDVAFAHRLIDAGIDMVHGHSSHHPRPIEIYRGKPILYGCGDVVDDYEGIGGHESFRSELRLLYLTVTDPASGNLISLQMLPLRVSRMRLQRASQTDTEWLRNTIERISRRFGIRVVTRPDNLLEVVPAANLTSKE
;
A
#
# COMPACT_ATOMS: atom_id res chain seq x y z
N MET A 1 1.42 -10.37 -17.65
CA MET A 1 2.78 -10.26 -17.07
C MET A 1 3.45 -9.09 -17.78
N ILE A 2 3.66 -7.97 -17.09
CA ILE A 2 4.34 -6.80 -17.67
C ILE A 2 5.80 -7.20 -17.94
N ARG A 3 6.21 -7.10 -19.21
CA ARG A 3 7.59 -7.33 -19.63
C ARG A 3 8.38 -6.09 -19.23
N ASP A 4 9.28 -6.26 -18.27
CA ASP A 4 10.24 -5.26 -17.78
C ASP A 4 9.65 -3.86 -17.47
N PRO A 5 9.33 -3.54 -16.20
CA PRO A 5 8.85 -2.22 -15.79
C PRO A 5 9.86 -1.08 -16.03
N ALA A 6 11.10 -1.36 -16.46
CA ALA A 6 12.05 -0.32 -16.85
C ALA A 6 11.74 0.31 -18.23
N GLN A 7 10.87 -0.30 -19.05
CA GLN A 7 10.44 0.29 -20.31
C GLN A 7 9.36 1.34 -20.04
N ARG A 8 9.75 2.63 -20.16
CA ARG A 8 8.88 3.80 -19.91
C ARG A 8 7.53 3.71 -20.61
N ASP A 9 7.52 3.19 -21.83
CA ASP A 9 6.33 3.10 -22.68
C ASP A 9 5.24 2.20 -22.06
N VAL A 10 5.61 1.19 -21.26
CA VAL A 10 4.63 0.24 -20.72
C VAL A 10 3.76 0.85 -19.63
N ALA A 11 4.31 1.71 -18.76
CA ALA A 11 3.52 2.39 -17.75
C ALA A 11 2.49 3.33 -18.40
N ASP A 12 2.90 3.99 -19.49
CA ASP A 12 2.06 4.92 -20.24
C ASP A 12 0.94 4.20 -20.97
N ASP A 13 1.23 3.07 -21.59
CA ASP A 13 0.22 2.22 -22.23
C ASP A 13 -0.81 1.72 -21.22
N VAL A 14 -0.36 1.25 -20.04
CA VAL A 14 -1.26 0.81 -18.96
C VAL A 14 -2.12 1.97 -18.46
N ALA A 15 -1.51 3.14 -18.23
CA ALA A 15 -2.26 4.32 -17.80
C ALA A 15 -3.28 4.75 -18.85
N ALA A 16 -2.90 4.80 -20.13
CA ALA A 16 -3.80 5.15 -21.23
C ALA A 16 -5.00 4.21 -21.31
N GLN A 17 -4.81 2.90 -21.13
CA GLN A 17 -5.92 1.94 -21.10
C GLN A 17 -6.91 2.20 -19.96
N VAL A 18 -6.42 2.48 -18.75
CA VAL A 18 -7.28 2.77 -17.59
C VAL A 18 -8.00 4.12 -17.76
N LEU A 19 -7.31 5.11 -18.33
CA LEU A 19 -7.84 6.46 -18.47
C LEU A 19 -8.80 6.63 -19.66
N ALA A 20 -8.80 5.70 -20.61
CA ALA A 20 -9.66 5.76 -21.81
C ALA A 20 -11.15 5.90 -21.47
N ASP A 21 -11.60 5.27 -20.39
CA ASP A 21 -13.00 5.26 -19.96
C ASP A 21 -13.28 6.12 -18.72
N LYS A 22 -12.27 6.82 -18.18
CA LYS A 22 -12.39 7.60 -16.95
C LYS A 22 -13.30 8.82 -17.16
N ARG A 23 -14.29 9.00 -16.28
CA ARG A 23 -15.21 10.15 -16.29
C ARG A 23 -14.90 11.11 -15.13
N PRO A 24 -15.42 12.36 -15.19
CA PRO A 24 -15.33 13.28 -14.05
C PRO A 24 -15.91 12.64 -12.78
N GLY A 25 -15.12 12.63 -11.70
CA GLY A 25 -15.49 12.04 -10.42
C GLY A 25 -15.05 10.58 -10.22
N ASP A 26 -14.57 9.90 -11.28
CA ASP A 26 -14.01 8.56 -11.15
C ASP A 26 -12.59 8.60 -10.56
N ILE A 27 -12.26 7.58 -9.76
CA ILE A 27 -10.90 7.34 -9.25
C ILE A 27 -10.24 6.26 -10.10
N ALA A 28 -9.12 6.58 -10.75
CA ALA A 28 -8.35 5.63 -11.53
C ALA A 28 -7.36 4.87 -10.63
N ILE A 29 -7.53 3.55 -10.54
CA ILE A 29 -6.67 2.67 -9.74
C ILE A 29 -6.01 1.65 -10.66
N VAL A 30 -4.70 1.50 -10.55
CA VAL A 30 -3.96 0.41 -11.18
C VAL A 30 -3.62 -0.63 -10.13
N SER A 31 -4.18 -1.84 -10.28
CA SER A 31 -3.89 -2.99 -9.42
C SER A 31 -2.84 -3.89 -10.06
N MET A 32 -1.73 -4.13 -9.37
CA MET A 32 -0.56 -4.80 -9.93
C MET A 32 -0.05 -5.96 -9.09
N HIS A 33 0.14 -7.09 -9.76
CA HIS A 33 0.89 -8.23 -9.24
C HIS A 33 2.38 -8.06 -9.59
N TRP A 34 3.24 -7.79 -8.60
CA TRP A 34 4.66 -7.48 -8.85
C TRP A 34 5.58 -7.75 -7.66
N GLY A 35 6.89 -7.64 -7.91
CA GLY A 35 7.92 -7.80 -6.91
C GLY A 35 8.09 -9.25 -6.41
N SER A 36 8.91 -9.41 -5.38
CA SER A 36 9.09 -10.69 -4.69
C SER A 36 7.91 -10.97 -3.76
N ASN A 37 7.56 -12.25 -3.58
CA ASN A 37 6.55 -12.70 -2.62
C ASN A 37 6.95 -12.39 -1.17
N TRP A 38 8.26 -12.25 -0.92
CA TRP A 38 8.84 -11.96 0.39
C TRP A 38 9.92 -10.89 0.32
N GLY A 39 9.98 -10.04 1.35
CA GLY A 39 10.99 -8.99 1.48
C GLY A 39 10.42 -7.58 1.39
N TYR A 40 11.07 -6.64 2.08
CA TYR A 40 10.61 -5.25 2.17
C TYR A 40 11.25 -4.29 1.16
N ALA A 41 12.27 -4.73 0.41
CA ALA A 41 12.91 -3.89 -0.59
C ALA A 41 11.95 -3.65 -1.76
N THR A 42 11.68 -2.39 -2.09
CA THR A 42 11.08 -2.02 -3.39
C THR A 42 12.21 -1.64 -4.34
N ALA A 43 12.29 -2.34 -5.49
CA ALA A 43 13.33 -2.10 -6.47
C ALA A 43 13.19 -0.69 -7.08
N PRO A 44 14.29 -0.02 -7.48
CA PRO A 44 14.20 1.30 -8.12
C PRO A 44 13.29 1.32 -9.36
N GLY A 45 13.26 0.22 -10.14
CA GLY A 45 12.37 0.08 -11.28
C GLY A 45 10.88 0.06 -10.90
N ASP A 46 10.50 -0.65 -9.84
CA ASP A 46 9.13 -0.66 -9.32
C ASP A 46 8.69 0.74 -8.88
N VAL A 47 9.59 1.48 -8.21
CA VAL A 47 9.32 2.86 -7.76
C VAL A 47 9.12 3.78 -8.97
N ALA A 48 10.02 3.72 -9.95
CA ALA A 48 9.94 4.52 -11.16
C ALA A 48 8.67 4.22 -11.98
N PHE A 49 8.28 2.95 -12.07
CA PHE A 49 7.05 2.53 -12.74
C PHE A 49 5.81 3.08 -12.03
N ALA A 50 5.76 2.97 -10.69
CA ALA A 50 4.66 3.51 -9.89
C ALA A 50 4.54 5.03 -10.03
N HIS A 51 5.67 5.75 -9.97
CA HIS A 51 5.70 7.19 -10.17
C HIS A 51 5.22 7.57 -11.57
N ARG A 52 5.62 6.82 -12.61
CA ARG A 52 5.19 7.09 -13.98
C ARG A 52 3.68 6.92 -14.16
N LEU A 53 3.08 5.88 -13.56
CA LEU A 53 1.63 5.70 -13.55
C LEU A 53 0.91 6.91 -12.94
N ILE A 54 1.37 7.38 -11.78
CA ILE A 54 0.82 8.56 -11.11
C ILE A 54 1.00 9.82 -11.99
N ASP A 55 2.18 10.02 -12.55
CA ASP A 55 2.49 11.14 -13.45
C ASP A 55 1.65 11.09 -14.74
N ALA A 56 1.23 9.90 -15.20
CA ALA A 56 0.36 9.71 -16.35
C ALA A 56 -1.13 9.94 -16.05
N GLY A 57 -1.53 10.09 -14.79
CA GLY A 57 -2.90 10.43 -14.39
C GLY A 57 -3.64 9.37 -13.57
N ILE A 58 -2.98 8.26 -13.22
CA ILE A 58 -3.52 7.30 -12.24
C ILE A 58 -3.60 7.97 -10.86
N ASP A 59 -4.64 7.66 -10.09
CA ASP A 59 -4.88 8.24 -8.77
C ASP A 59 -4.36 7.37 -7.63
N MET A 60 -4.22 6.06 -7.85
CA MET A 60 -3.69 5.12 -6.86
C MET A 60 -3.03 3.92 -7.53
N VAL A 61 -1.92 3.47 -6.95
CA VAL A 61 -1.30 2.19 -7.30
C VAL A 61 -1.54 1.20 -6.16
N HIS A 62 -2.20 0.08 -6.47
CA HIS A 62 -2.51 -1.00 -5.56
C HIS A 62 -1.66 -2.24 -5.90
N GLY A 63 -0.54 -2.40 -5.20
CA GLY A 63 0.34 -3.56 -5.33
C GLY A 63 -0.16 -4.74 -4.51
N HIS A 64 -0.05 -5.94 -5.09
CA HIS A 64 -0.34 -7.23 -4.45
C HIS A 64 0.68 -8.29 -4.93
N SER A 65 0.57 -9.52 -4.41
CA SER A 65 1.48 -10.70 -4.57
C SER A 65 2.33 -11.00 -3.34
N SER A 66 2.76 -9.98 -2.59
CA SER A 66 3.48 -10.24 -1.34
C SER A 66 2.50 -10.79 -0.32
N HIS A 67 2.92 -11.80 0.44
CA HIS A 67 2.10 -12.39 1.53
C HIS A 67 2.14 -11.59 2.83
N HIS A 68 2.78 -10.42 2.78
CA HIS A 68 2.89 -9.49 3.89
C HIS A 68 2.83 -8.06 3.35
N PRO A 69 2.46 -7.09 4.21
CA PRO A 69 2.51 -5.68 3.85
C PRO A 69 3.93 -5.23 3.44
N ARG A 70 3.98 -4.39 2.40
CA ARG A 70 5.19 -3.73 1.87
C ARG A 70 5.08 -2.21 2.05
N PRO A 71 6.14 -1.44 1.72
CA PRO A 71 6.15 0.00 1.97
C PRO A 71 4.95 0.74 1.36
N ILE A 72 4.63 1.86 1.99
CA ILE A 72 3.65 2.85 1.53
C ILE A 72 4.41 4.11 1.14
N GLU A 73 3.94 4.78 0.09
CA GLU A 73 4.40 6.10 -0.33
C GLU A 73 3.19 6.99 -0.65
N ILE A 74 3.34 8.29 -0.40
CA ILE A 74 2.42 9.32 -0.91
C ILE A 74 3.23 10.17 -1.89
N TYR A 75 3.04 9.95 -3.18
CA TYR A 75 3.73 10.63 -4.26
C TYR A 75 2.77 11.60 -4.96
N ARG A 76 3.11 12.89 -5.01
CA ARG A 76 2.23 13.95 -5.55
C ARG A 76 0.81 13.95 -4.98
N GLY A 77 0.69 13.68 -3.67
CA GLY A 77 -0.61 13.61 -2.99
C GLY A 77 -1.39 12.30 -3.21
N LYS A 78 -0.86 11.35 -3.98
CA LYS A 78 -1.52 10.10 -4.36
C LYS A 78 -0.85 8.88 -3.71
N PRO A 79 -1.61 7.89 -3.22
CA PRO A 79 -1.05 6.75 -2.52
C PRO A 79 -0.50 5.70 -3.48
N ILE A 80 0.68 5.19 -3.15
CA ILE A 80 1.30 4.02 -3.75
C ILE A 80 1.45 2.96 -2.66
N LEU A 81 0.71 1.87 -2.78
CA LEU A 81 0.76 0.73 -1.88
C LEU A 81 1.60 -0.37 -2.57
N TYR A 82 2.88 -0.52 -2.23
CA TYR A 82 3.77 -1.43 -2.97
C TYR A 82 3.45 -2.92 -2.80
N GLY A 83 2.61 -3.27 -1.82
CA GLY A 83 2.16 -4.62 -1.56
C GLY A 83 1.25 -4.62 -0.34
N CYS A 84 -0.02 -4.94 -0.53
CA CYS A 84 -1.01 -4.91 0.56
C CYS A 84 -0.99 -6.17 1.44
N GLY A 85 -0.18 -7.17 1.10
CA GLY A 85 -0.29 -8.47 1.77
C GLY A 85 -1.57 -9.20 1.35
N ASP A 86 -1.87 -10.25 2.10
CA ASP A 86 -3.14 -10.95 1.98
C ASP A 86 -4.14 -10.40 2.99
N VAL A 87 -5.39 -10.20 2.57
CA VAL A 87 -6.50 -9.88 3.49
C VAL A 87 -7.34 -11.13 3.72
N VAL A 88 -7.89 -11.74 2.67
CA VAL A 88 -8.65 -13.01 2.74
C VAL A 88 -8.09 -13.97 1.71
N ASP A 89 -7.67 -15.15 2.15
CA ASP A 89 -7.13 -16.23 1.32
C ASP A 89 -7.15 -17.56 2.11
N ASP A 90 -6.63 -18.61 1.50
CA ASP A 90 -6.44 -19.95 2.09
C ASP A 90 -4.99 -20.25 2.51
N TYR A 91 -4.12 -19.24 2.56
CA TYR A 91 -2.69 -19.38 2.86
C TYR A 91 -2.39 -19.30 4.37
N GLU A 92 -2.97 -20.20 5.18
CA GLU A 92 -2.55 -20.41 6.56
C GLU A 92 -1.47 -21.51 6.63
N GLY A 93 -0.28 -21.18 7.14
CA GLY A 93 0.77 -22.17 7.44
C GLY A 93 1.86 -22.36 6.38
N ILE A 94 2.10 -21.40 5.49
CA ILE A 94 3.34 -21.39 4.69
C ILE A 94 4.52 -21.11 5.63
N GLY A 95 5.39 -22.10 5.83
CA GLY A 95 6.60 -21.98 6.65
C GLY A 95 7.80 -21.37 5.90
N GLY A 96 8.84 -21.02 6.66
CA GLY A 96 10.13 -20.54 6.14
C GLY A 96 10.27 -19.02 6.03
N HIS A 97 9.22 -18.27 6.41
CA HIS A 97 9.14 -16.81 6.30
C HIS A 97 8.49 -16.15 7.54
N GLU A 98 8.63 -16.77 8.71
CA GLU A 98 7.95 -16.39 9.97
C GLU A 98 8.30 -14.96 10.42
N SER A 99 9.47 -14.44 10.04
CA SER A 99 9.92 -13.08 10.35
C SER A 99 9.05 -11.99 9.70
N PHE A 100 8.32 -12.32 8.63
CA PHE A 100 7.38 -11.43 7.96
C PHE A 100 5.99 -11.44 8.59
N ARG A 101 5.70 -12.40 9.47
CA ARG A 101 4.42 -12.52 10.21
C ARG A 101 3.20 -12.44 9.26
N SER A 102 3.16 -13.28 8.22
CA SER A 102 2.07 -13.27 7.21
C SER A 102 0.69 -13.57 7.79
N GLU A 103 0.61 -14.07 9.02
CA GLU A 103 -0.66 -14.19 9.72
C GLU A 103 -1.23 -12.84 10.17
N LEU A 104 -0.41 -11.78 10.21
CA LEU A 104 -0.83 -10.40 10.46
C LEU A 104 -1.16 -9.71 9.13
N ARG A 105 -2.36 -9.13 9.06
CA ARG A 105 -2.97 -8.60 7.84
C ARG A 105 -3.43 -7.17 8.06
N LEU A 106 -3.56 -6.42 6.97
CA LEU A 106 -4.06 -5.05 6.99
C LEU A 106 -5.21 -4.91 6.00
N LEU A 107 -6.36 -4.42 6.47
CA LEU A 107 -7.38 -3.88 5.57
C LEU A 107 -7.11 -2.37 5.39
N TYR A 108 -6.88 -1.94 4.16
CA TYR A 108 -6.57 -0.56 3.81
C TYR A 108 -7.86 0.22 3.53
N LEU A 109 -8.05 1.34 4.21
CA LEU A 109 -9.20 2.22 4.11
C LEU A 109 -8.73 3.57 3.60
N THR A 110 -8.99 3.84 2.33
CA THR A 110 -8.57 5.06 1.64
C THR A 110 -9.76 5.99 1.44
N VAL A 111 -9.57 7.28 1.69
CA VAL A 111 -10.50 8.34 1.30
C VAL A 111 -9.76 9.25 0.34
N THR A 112 -10.32 9.42 -0.85
CA THR A 112 -9.70 10.17 -1.95
C THR A 112 -10.67 11.26 -2.41
N ASP A 113 -10.15 12.45 -2.67
CA ASP A 113 -10.92 13.51 -3.30
C ASP A 113 -11.19 13.17 -4.79
N PRO A 114 -12.44 12.98 -5.22
CA PRO A 114 -12.76 12.61 -6.59
C PRO A 114 -12.48 13.71 -7.62
N ALA A 115 -12.33 14.97 -7.19
CA ALA A 115 -12.01 16.07 -8.10
C ALA A 115 -10.52 16.10 -8.47
N SER A 116 -9.63 15.87 -7.48
CA SER A 116 -8.17 15.97 -7.67
C SER A 116 -7.45 14.62 -7.73
N GLY A 117 -8.09 13.55 -7.26
CA GLY A 117 -7.45 12.25 -7.03
C GLY A 117 -6.51 12.23 -5.82
N ASN A 118 -6.44 13.32 -5.04
CA ASN A 118 -5.55 13.39 -3.88
C ASN A 118 -6.10 12.58 -2.70
N LEU A 119 -5.19 11.96 -1.96
CA LEU A 119 -5.48 11.27 -0.72
C LEU A 119 -5.93 12.26 0.36
N ILE A 120 -7.11 12.04 0.92
CA ILE A 120 -7.60 12.73 2.11
C ILE A 120 -7.12 12.00 3.37
N SER A 121 -7.28 10.67 3.41
CA SER A 121 -6.81 9.85 4.52
C SER A 121 -6.52 8.41 4.09
N LEU A 122 -5.49 7.82 4.71
CA LEU A 122 -5.19 6.40 4.58
C LEU A 122 -5.10 5.78 5.98
N GLN A 123 -6.09 4.96 6.30
CA GLN A 123 -6.14 4.18 7.52
C GLN A 123 -5.92 2.70 7.20
N MET A 124 -5.39 1.97 8.16
CA MET A 124 -5.19 0.53 8.06
C MET A 124 -5.77 -0.12 9.30
N LEU A 125 -6.61 -1.12 9.09
CA LEU A 125 -7.19 -1.92 10.15
C LEU A 125 -6.31 -3.17 10.39
N PRO A 126 -5.68 -3.30 11.57
CA PRO A 126 -4.90 -4.46 11.94
C PRO A 126 -5.77 -5.69 12.15
N LEU A 127 -5.42 -6.77 11.46
CA LEU A 127 -6.10 -8.05 11.51
C LEU A 127 -5.08 -9.17 11.73
N ARG A 128 -5.60 -10.30 12.19
CA ARG A 128 -4.87 -11.56 12.28
C ARG A 128 -5.73 -12.66 11.68
N VAL A 129 -5.14 -13.51 10.85
CA VAL A 129 -5.76 -14.79 10.49
C VAL A 129 -5.43 -15.82 11.55
N SER A 130 -6.44 -16.57 11.96
CA SER A 130 -6.26 -17.75 12.79
C SER A 130 -7.39 -18.73 12.53
N ARG A 131 -7.03 -19.98 12.20
CA ARG A 131 -7.97 -21.04 11.80
C ARG A 131 -8.85 -20.58 10.65
N MET A 132 -8.23 -20.04 9.61
CA MET A 132 -8.90 -19.53 8.40
C MET A 132 -9.97 -18.46 8.67
N ARG A 133 -9.85 -17.71 9.78
CA ARG A 133 -10.77 -16.64 10.16
C ARG A 133 -10.01 -15.36 10.43
N LEU A 134 -10.53 -14.25 9.91
CA LEU A 134 -10.06 -12.92 10.27
C LEU A 134 -10.56 -12.53 11.65
N GLN A 135 -9.62 -12.06 12.47
CA GLN A 135 -9.83 -11.58 13.82
C GLN A 135 -9.15 -10.22 13.95
N ARG A 136 -9.61 -9.40 14.91
CA ARG A 136 -8.88 -8.18 15.28
C ARG A 136 -7.50 -8.58 15.79
N ALA A 137 -6.46 -7.87 15.35
CA ALA A 137 -5.13 -8.07 15.90
C ALA A 137 -5.10 -7.68 17.39
N SER A 138 -4.23 -8.35 18.16
CA SER A 138 -3.93 -7.92 19.53
C SER A 138 -3.26 -6.53 19.53
N GLN A 139 -3.19 -5.86 20.68
CA GLN A 139 -2.45 -4.60 20.79
C GLN A 139 -0.97 -4.79 20.42
N THR A 140 -0.34 -5.86 20.90
CA THR A 140 1.05 -6.20 20.58
C THR A 140 1.26 -6.41 19.07
N ASP A 141 0.35 -7.14 18.42
CA ASP A 141 0.42 -7.37 16.96
C ASP A 141 0.17 -6.07 16.18
N THR A 142 -0.74 -5.22 16.67
CA THR A 142 -1.02 -3.90 16.09
C THR A 142 0.21 -2.98 16.17
N GLU A 143 0.88 -2.94 17.32
CA GLU A 143 2.12 -2.18 17.50
C GLU A 143 3.25 -2.73 16.63
N TRP A 144 3.34 -4.05 16.47
CA TRP A 144 4.29 -4.66 15.54
C TRP A 144 4.02 -4.23 14.09
N LEU A 145 2.76 -4.28 13.63
CA LEU A 145 2.38 -3.81 12.29
C LEU A 145 2.71 -2.32 12.12
N ARG A 146 2.35 -1.47 13.08
CA ARG A 146 2.66 -0.03 13.07
C ARG A 146 4.17 0.22 12.92
N ASN A 147 4.98 -0.42 13.78
CA ASN A 147 6.43 -0.31 13.78
C ASN A 147 7.02 -0.77 12.44
N THR A 148 6.52 -1.90 11.91
CA THR A 148 6.98 -2.47 10.65
C THR A 148 6.66 -1.54 9.48
N ILE A 149 5.40 -1.12 9.30
CA ILE A 149 5.02 -0.22 8.19
C ILE A 149 5.77 1.11 8.26
N GLU A 150 5.87 1.73 9.43
CA GLU A 150 6.63 2.97 9.59
C GLU A 150 8.10 2.77 9.20
N ARG A 151 8.75 1.70 9.68
CA ARG A 151 10.16 1.42 9.39
C ARG A 151 10.40 1.23 7.90
N ILE A 152 9.59 0.42 7.23
CA ILE A 152 9.79 0.09 5.80
C ILE A 152 9.39 1.24 4.87
N SER A 153 8.50 2.13 5.32
CA SER A 153 8.01 3.29 4.56
C SER A 153 8.78 4.58 4.85
N ARG A 154 9.68 4.57 5.85
CA ARG A 154 10.43 5.76 6.31
C ARG A 154 11.17 6.49 5.20
N ARG A 155 11.73 5.75 4.23
CA ARG A 155 12.47 6.34 3.09
C ARG A 155 11.59 7.20 2.18
N PHE A 156 10.27 7.00 2.23
CA PHE A 156 9.26 7.77 1.50
C PHE A 156 8.64 8.88 2.37
N GLY A 157 9.24 9.19 3.53
CA GLY A 157 8.74 10.24 4.42
C GLY A 157 7.43 9.88 5.12
N ILE A 158 7.13 8.59 5.29
CA ILE A 158 5.90 8.13 5.95
C ILE A 158 6.13 7.87 7.45
N ARG A 159 5.15 8.30 8.26
CA ARG A 159 4.98 7.91 9.67
C ARG A 159 3.65 7.19 9.84
N VAL A 160 3.53 6.39 10.89
CA VAL A 160 2.29 5.66 11.21
C VAL A 160 1.92 5.87 12.66
N VAL A 161 0.74 6.42 12.91
CA VAL A 161 0.21 6.67 14.26
C VAL A 161 -0.92 5.69 14.56
N THR A 162 -1.06 5.31 15.83
CA THR A 162 -2.20 4.52 16.30
C THR A 162 -3.31 5.47 16.75
N ARG A 163 -4.51 5.25 16.25
CA ARG A 163 -5.71 6.02 16.60
C ARG A 163 -6.40 5.42 17.84
N PRO A 164 -7.29 6.17 18.53
CA PRO A 164 -8.03 5.66 19.69
C PRO A 164 -8.94 4.45 19.38
N ASP A 165 -9.33 4.27 18.12
CA ASP A 165 -10.15 3.15 17.62
C ASP A 165 -9.31 1.91 17.22
N ASN A 166 -8.02 1.90 17.53
CA ASN A 166 -7.01 0.90 17.14
C ASN A 166 -6.76 0.78 15.63
N LEU A 167 -7.22 1.74 14.82
CA LEU A 167 -6.76 1.87 13.45
C LEU A 167 -5.35 2.49 13.42
N LEU A 168 -4.58 2.11 12.41
CA LEU A 168 -3.31 2.75 12.11
C LEU A 168 -3.56 3.82 11.04
N GLU A 169 -2.98 5.00 11.20
CA GLU A 169 -3.14 6.11 10.26
C GLU A 169 -1.78 6.50 9.67
N VAL A 170 -1.74 6.55 8.35
CA VAL A 170 -0.55 6.96 7.59
C VAL A 170 -0.52 8.48 7.53
N VAL A 171 0.57 9.07 8.01
CA VAL A 171 0.76 10.53 8.01
C VAL A 171 2.08 10.90 7.32
N PRO A 172 2.11 11.92 6.45
CA PRO A 172 3.35 12.48 5.94
C PRO A 172 4.20 13.03 7.09
N ALA A 173 5.51 12.77 7.07
CA ALA A 173 6.43 13.21 8.12
C ALA A 173 6.48 14.75 8.26
N ALA A 174 6.12 15.49 7.22
CA ALA A 174 6.07 16.96 7.24
C ALA A 174 4.87 17.54 8.02
N ASN A 175 3.84 16.74 8.33
CA ASN A 175 2.58 17.23 8.92
C ASN A 175 2.57 17.24 10.47
N LEU A 176 3.73 17.11 11.13
CA LEU A 176 3.82 17.05 12.60
C LEU A 176 4.24 18.37 13.28
N THR A 177 4.39 19.48 12.53
CA THR A 177 4.84 20.77 13.06
C THR A 177 3.73 21.76 13.42
N SER A 178 2.47 21.33 13.48
CA SER A 178 1.35 22.22 13.84
C SER A 178 0.44 21.60 14.90
N LYS A 179 1.00 21.42 16.10
CA LYS A 179 0.26 21.42 17.38
C LYS A 179 1.17 22.01 18.46
N GLU A 180 1.24 23.34 18.47
CA GLU A 180 1.47 24.15 19.67
C GLU A 180 0.32 25.15 19.78
#